data_AF-A0A965FLZ8-F1
#
_entry.id   AF-A0A965FLZ8-F1
#
_cell.length_a   1.000
_cell.length_b   1.000
_cell.length_c   1.000
_cell.angle_alpha   90.00
_cell.angle_beta   90.00
_cell.angle_gamma   90.00
#
_symmetry.space_group_name_H-M   'P 1'
#
loop_
_entity.id
_entity.type
_entity.pdbx_description
1 polymer ?
#
loop_
_entity_poly.entity_id
_entity_poly.type
_entity_poly.pdbx_seq_one_letter_code
_entity_poly.pdbx_strand_id
1 'polypeptide(L)'
;MTIVNANRVRENTTGNGTGALALLGAVRNFQTFSAGVGNGNQCYYAITHQTANEWEVGLGTFTLSGGIPYLARNTVYSSSNGNTLVDFSSGTKQAAVVYPGTQIDTIASNVGVAAGYANDALTYSNLASTAAVNANIYRVSAAADASLAGVYAAAASASYVDAASAADRAVSAAAQVSSVAQEASLALVAASLAQIYKTSASAYATEAGGYASVAQIYKVSASAFATDAANQASIAGVYKASASAFATSAAADASAALVSRNQAESYSSIALIQSSLAAQYALSANNAASAASRDASLAAIYKTSANAAASVAQIYAEQASAANTSAAANASTAQIYAASASAAAVVANNAASVAGVYAASASAFASAASRDASLAFVYKTSASAYATSAAADASLALIYRTSASAYATQAADSASLAAYYASIIQASAFARLSSTQTFTGANTFASIVNLNGAVSVTDKAGFRTAINITSATPTSAGLVRLADVSAALAGTDTQRAVTPEASYAVMSRVQQNVQATTTYTLVSADIGRHILHPTSATAAATIIIPSSASVFFPLGAVITLINQVSAGTVTVSITTDTLVFANDGTTGNRTLAAPALATIIKVDTGQWMISGAGVT
;
A
#
# COMPACT_ATOMS: atom_id res chain seq x y z
N MET A 1 -51.13 -32.18 26.68
CA MET A 1 -50.33 -32.32 25.45
C MET A 1 -51.30 -32.69 24.33
N THR A 2 -51.21 -32.08 23.16
CA THR A 2 -51.93 -32.51 21.96
C THR A 2 -50.95 -32.98 20.89
N ILE A 3 -51.38 -33.89 20.00
CA ILE A 3 -50.64 -34.20 18.78
C ILE A 3 -50.97 -33.15 17.73
N VAL A 4 -49.95 -32.47 17.19
CA VAL A 4 -50.07 -31.37 16.24
C VAL A 4 -49.37 -31.72 14.94
N ASN A 5 -50.12 -31.77 13.83
CA ASN A 5 -49.62 -32.01 12.48
C ASN A 5 -49.63 -30.70 11.67
N ALA A 6 -48.67 -29.82 11.93
CA ALA A 6 -48.66 -28.47 11.39
C ALA A 6 -47.97 -28.35 10.02
N ASN A 7 -48.57 -27.54 9.14
CA ASN A 7 -48.08 -27.29 7.79
C ASN A 7 -46.67 -26.70 7.78
N ARG A 8 -45.82 -27.22 6.87
CA ARG A 8 -44.48 -26.69 6.56
C ARG A 8 -43.57 -26.46 7.79
N VAL A 9 -43.65 -27.28 8.84
CA VAL A 9 -42.66 -27.24 9.93
C VAL A 9 -41.41 -28.01 9.52
N ARG A 10 -40.24 -27.34 9.50
CA ARG A 10 -38.94 -27.98 9.30
C ARG A 10 -37.78 -27.12 9.80
N GLU A 11 -36.92 -27.70 10.61
CA GLU A 11 -35.71 -27.07 11.16
C GLU A 11 -34.45 -27.91 10.90
N ASN A 12 -33.29 -27.26 10.95
CA ASN A 12 -32.00 -27.97 10.98
C ASN A 12 -31.65 -28.38 12.42
N THR A 13 -30.83 -29.43 12.56
CA THR A 13 -30.14 -29.77 13.82
C THR A 13 -28.76 -30.34 13.55
N THR A 14 -27.79 -30.05 14.42
CA THR A 14 -26.48 -30.70 14.46
C THR A 14 -26.35 -31.67 15.64
N GLY A 15 -27.44 -31.91 16.38
CA GLY A 15 -27.47 -32.84 17.51
C GLY A 15 -27.15 -34.27 17.07
N ASN A 16 -26.35 -34.95 17.88
CA ASN A 16 -25.87 -36.31 17.68
C ASN A 16 -26.28 -37.20 18.86
N GLY A 17 -25.96 -38.48 18.80
CA GLY A 17 -26.32 -39.42 19.85
C GLY A 17 -27.77 -39.95 19.73
N THR A 18 -28.21 -40.69 20.74
CA THR A 18 -29.59 -41.17 20.88
C THR A 18 -30.55 -40.18 21.55
N GLY A 19 -30.05 -39.04 22.04
CA GLY A 19 -30.81 -38.09 22.86
C GLY A 19 -31.89 -37.24 22.16
N ALA A 20 -32.42 -36.26 22.89
CA ALA A 20 -33.28 -35.21 22.36
C ALA A 20 -32.44 -34.17 21.60
N LEU A 21 -32.88 -33.80 20.40
CA LEU A 21 -32.07 -32.97 19.49
C LEU A 21 -32.42 -31.49 19.63
N ALA A 22 -31.42 -30.65 19.85
CA ALA A 22 -31.57 -29.19 19.82
C ALA A 22 -31.75 -28.71 18.38
N LEU A 23 -32.80 -27.92 18.11
CA LEU A 23 -33.10 -27.38 16.79
C LEU A 23 -32.44 -26.01 16.59
N LEU A 24 -32.14 -25.67 15.33
CA LEU A 24 -31.32 -24.51 14.96
C LEU A 24 -32.09 -23.49 14.10
N GLY A 25 -33.42 -23.49 14.13
CA GLY A 25 -34.26 -22.62 13.33
C GLY A 25 -34.64 -23.21 11.96
N ALA A 26 -35.58 -22.53 11.32
CA ALA A 26 -36.29 -23.05 10.14
C ALA A 26 -35.41 -23.15 8.89
N VAL A 27 -35.65 -24.22 8.12
CA VAL A 27 -35.16 -24.32 6.74
C VAL A 27 -35.86 -23.26 5.89
N ARG A 28 -35.19 -22.71 4.87
CA ARG A 28 -35.74 -21.66 4.00
C ARG A 28 -37.13 -22.05 3.46
N ASN A 29 -38.11 -21.16 3.63
CA ASN A 29 -39.52 -21.33 3.26
C ASN A 29 -40.31 -22.35 4.12
N PHE A 30 -39.80 -22.73 5.30
CA PHE A 30 -40.52 -23.50 6.33
C PHE A 30 -40.69 -22.64 7.60
N GLN A 31 -41.55 -23.08 8.51
CA GLN A 31 -41.70 -22.50 9.85
C GLN A 31 -41.05 -23.37 10.93
N THR A 32 -40.85 -22.82 12.12
CA THR A 32 -40.27 -23.50 13.29
C THR A 32 -41.28 -24.45 13.96
N PHE A 33 -40.78 -25.44 14.69
CA PHE A 33 -41.59 -26.25 15.61
C PHE A 33 -42.18 -25.38 16.72
N SER A 34 -41.48 -24.33 17.14
CA SER A 34 -42.01 -23.37 18.10
C SER A 34 -43.28 -22.66 17.62
N ALA A 35 -43.36 -22.28 16.34
CA ALA A 35 -44.54 -21.64 15.75
C ALA A 35 -45.63 -22.65 15.35
N GLY A 36 -45.24 -23.81 14.79
CA GLY A 36 -46.19 -24.78 14.25
C GLY A 36 -46.71 -25.82 15.25
N VAL A 37 -45.87 -26.34 16.14
CA VAL A 37 -46.23 -27.41 17.10
C VAL A 37 -46.58 -26.82 18.48
N GLY A 38 -45.82 -25.82 18.93
CA GLY A 38 -46.00 -25.17 20.22
C GLY A 38 -45.39 -25.97 21.39
N ASN A 39 -44.95 -25.24 22.42
CA ASN A 39 -44.22 -25.81 23.56
C ASN A 39 -45.06 -26.84 24.35
N GLY A 40 -44.50 -28.02 24.62
CA GLY A 40 -45.15 -29.08 25.41
C GLY A 40 -46.17 -29.93 24.62
N ASN A 41 -46.25 -29.72 23.30
CA ASN A 41 -47.06 -30.56 22.41
C ASN A 41 -46.24 -31.66 21.75
N GLN A 42 -46.95 -32.67 21.28
CA GLN A 42 -46.37 -33.76 20.51
C GLN A 42 -46.58 -33.52 19.01
N CYS A 43 -45.67 -34.03 18.20
CA CYS A 43 -45.78 -34.04 16.75
C CYS A 43 -45.20 -35.34 16.20
N TYR A 44 -45.81 -35.85 15.13
CA TYR A 44 -45.15 -36.84 14.30
C TYR A 44 -44.00 -36.18 13.54
N TYR A 45 -42.81 -36.79 13.59
CA TYR A 45 -41.60 -36.24 12.99
C TYR A 45 -40.97 -37.20 11.98
N ALA A 46 -40.20 -36.63 11.06
CA ALA A 46 -39.10 -37.29 10.40
C ALA A 46 -37.79 -36.52 10.67
N ILE A 47 -36.72 -37.24 10.95
CA ILE A 47 -35.36 -36.71 11.02
C ILE A 47 -34.54 -37.42 9.95
N THR A 48 -33.83 -36.68 9.10
CA THR A 48 -32.90 -37.23 8.09
C THR A 48 -31.55 -36.54 8.14
N HIS A 49 -30.47 -37.31 8.04
CA HIS A 49 -29.13 -36.75 7.85
C HIS A 49 -28.95 -36.28 6.41
N GLN A 50 -28.26 -35.15 6.21
CA GLN A 50 -28.09 -34.56 4.87
C GLN A 50 -27.00 -35.25 4.01
N THR A 51 -26.35 -36.31 4.53
CA THR A 51 -25.14 -36.91 3.93
C THR A 51 -24.96 -38.39 4.30
N ALA A 52 -25.08 -38.75 5.59
CA ALA A 52 -25.10 -40.13 6.03
C ALA A 52 -26.45 -40.81 5.75
N ASN A 53 -26.46 -42.15 5.65
CA ASN A 53 -27.69 -42.94 5.46
C ASN A 53 -28.44 -43.16 6.79
N GLU A 54 -28.76 -42.07 7.47
CA GLU A 54 -29.38 -42.05 8.81
C GLU A 54 -30.73 -41.35 8.74
N TRP A 55 -31.81 -42.06 9.10
CA TRP A 55 -33.16 -41.50 9.09
C TRP A 55 -34.07 -42.17 10.12
N GLU A 56 -35.05 -41.40 10.62
CA GLU A 56 -36.00 -41.86 11.63
C GLU A 56 -37.36 -41.18 11.43
N VAL A 57 -38.44 -41.93 11.60
CA VAL A 57 -39.83 -41.45 11.63
C VAL A 57 -40.50 -41.93 12.92
N GLY A 58 -41.15 -41.02 13.65
CA GLY A 58 -41.69 -41.33 14.97
C GLY A 58 -42.67 -40.29 15.51
N LEU A 59 -43.09 -40.49 16.77
CA LEU A 59 -43.81 -39.51 17.58
C LEU A 59 -42.85 -38.90 18.61
N GLY A 60 -42.79 -37.58 18.65
CA GLY A 60 -41.89 -36.83 19.52
C GLY A 60 -42.58 -35.68 20.22
N THR A 61 -41.95 -35.15 21.27
CA THR A 61 -42.45 -34.02 22.05
C THR A 61 -41.54 -32.82 21.82
N PHE A 62 -42.13 -31.70 21.41
CA PHE A 62 -41.40 -30.45 21.25
C PHE A 62 -41.42 -29.66 22.57
N THR A 63 -40.25 -29.22 23.03
CA THR A 63 -40.10 -28.45 24.27
C THR A 63 -39.14 -27.27 24.10
N LEU A 64 -39.48 -26.12 24.68
CA LEU A 64 -38.58 -25.00 24.89
C LEU A 64 -38.03 -25.09 26.32
N SER A 65 -36.74 -25.36 26.47
CA SER A 65 -36.06 -25.44 27.77
C SER A 65 -34.86 -24.49 27.79
N GLY A 66 -34.81 -23.57 28.77
CA GLY A 66 -33.78 -22.51 28.80
C GLY A 66 -33.77 -21.59 27.57
N GLY A 67 -34.87 -21.52 26.82
CA GLY A 67 -34.96 -20.83 25.53
C GLY A 67 -34.50 -21.66 24.32
N ILE A 68 -33.92 -22.85 24.54
CA ILE A 68 -33.46 -23.74 23.47
C ILE A 68 -34.62 -24.67 23.03
N PRO A 69 -34.91 -24.77 21.71
CA PRO A 69 -35.89 -25.71 21.18
C PRO A 69 -35.30 -27.13 21.12
N TYR A 70 -35.95 -28.08 21.79
CA TYR A 70 -35.61 -29.51 21.76
C TYR A 70 -36.76 -30.35 21.18
N LEU A 71 -36.41 -31.30 20.32
CA LEU A 71 -37.29 -32.40 19.92
C LEU A 71 -36.90 -33.68 20.67
N ALA A 72 -37.73 -34.10 21.63
CA ALA A 72 -37.61 -35.39 22.29
C ALA A 72 -38.18 -36.50 21.39
N ARG A 73 -37.46 -37.61 21.28
CA ARG A 73 -37.74 -38.71 20.34
C ARG A 73 -38.42 -39.86 21.10
N ASN A 74 -39.73 -39.74 21.34
CA ASN A 74 -40.43 -40.56 22.33
C ASN A 74 -40.82 -41.96 21.85
N THR A 75 -41.11 -42.13 20.55
CA THR A 75 -41.49 -43.42 19.97
C THR A 75 -41.09 -43.47 18.51
N VAL A 76 -40.21 -44.40 18.14
CA VAL A 76 -39.86 -44.65 16.74
C VAL A 76 -40.91 -45.57 16.12
N TYR A 77 -41.33 -45.27 14.89
CA TYR A 77 -42.20 -46.14 14.09
C TYR A 77 -41.44 -46.81 12.96
N SER A 78 -40.47 -46.12 12.34
CA SER A 78 -39.48 -46.75 11.47
C SER A 78 -38.21 -45.92 11.35
N SER A 79 -37.08 -46.58 11.06
CA SER A 79 -35.76 -45.95 11.05
C SER A 79 -34.71 -46.77 10.32
N SER A 80 -33.60 -46.14 9.94
CA SER A 80 -32.37 -46.81 9.52
C SER A 80 -31.79 -47.75 10.60
N ASN A 81 -32.08 -47.54 11.89
CA ASN A 81 -31.65 -48.40 13.00
C ASN A 81 -32.70 -49.46 13.41
N GLY A 82 -33.26 -50.19 12.45
CA GLY A 82 -34.14 -51.35 12.72
C GLY A 82 -35.43 -51.03 13.50
N ASN A 83 -36.05 -49.89 13.21
CA ASN A 83 -37.19 -49.30 13.94
C ASN A 83 -36.90 -48.93 15.42
N THR A 84 -35.63 -48.75 15.80
CA THR A 84 -35.21 -48.25 17.12
C THR A 84 -34.60 -46.84 17.01
N LEU A 85 -34.29 -46.19 18.14
CA LEU A 85 -33.67 -44.86 18.12
C LEU A 85 -32.35 -44.88 17.33
N VAL A 86 -32.27 -44.06 16.29
CA VAL A 86 -31.03 -43.83 15.55
C VAL A 86 -30.04 -43.11 16.45
N ASP A 87 -28.84 -43.66 16.54
CA ASP A 87 -27.67 -42.98 17.09
C ASP A 87 -27.07 -42.09 16.00
N PHE A 88 -27.44 -40.80 16.00
CA PHE A 88 -27.11 -39.89 14.89
C PHE A 88 -25.63 -39.47 14.94
N SER A 89 -24.94 -39.56 13.80
CA SER A 89 -23.53 -39.15 13.68
C SER A 89 -23.37 -37.62 13.63
N SER A 90 -22.12 -37.14 13.53
CA SER A 90 -21.81 -35.71 13.49
C SER A 90 -22.08 -35.10 12.10
N GLY A 91 -22.77 -33.96 12.08
CA GLY A 91 -23.13 -33.24 10.85
C GLY A 91 -24.56 -32.70 10.90
N THR A 92 -25.06 -32.17 9.79
CA THR A 92 -26.40 -31.56 9.74
C THR A 92 -27.49 -32.57 9.40
N LYS A 93 -28.57 -32.55 10.17
CA LYS A 93 -29.84 -33.25 9.92
C LYS A 93 -30.97 -32.23 9.72
N GLN A 94 -32.05 -32.64 9.05
CA GLN A 94 -33.31 -31.90 9.02
C GLN A 94 -34.35 -32.64 9.85
N ALA A 95 -34.99 -31.95 10.79
CA ALA A 95 -36.18 -32.42 11.48
C ALA A 95 -37.41 -31.75 10.84
N ALA A 96 -38.43 -32.53 10.49
CA ALA A 96 -39.68 -32.03 9.89
C ALA A 96 -40.90 -32.67 10.56
N VAL A 97 -42.02 -31.96 10.61
CA VAL A 97 -43.32 -32.59 10.93
C VAL A 97 -43.82 -33.31 9.69
N VAL A 98 -44.12 -34.61 9.81
CA VAL A 98 -44.70 -35.44 8.74
C VAL A 98 -45.72 -36.40 9.34
N TYR A 99 -46.75 -36.76 8.58
CA TYR A 99 -47.72 -37.77 9.03
C TYR A 99 -47.23 -39.18 8.64
N PRO A 100 -47.06 -40.15 9.56
CA PRO A 100 -46.51 -41.47 9.25
C PRO A 100 -47.55 -42.35 8.54
N GLY A 101 -47.12 -43.14 7.54
CA GLY A 101 -48.02 -44.04 6.79
C GLY A 101 -48.81 -45.01 7.68
N THR A 102 -48.17 -45.58 8.69
CA THR A 102 -48.79 -46.49 9.67
C THR A 102 -49.98 -45.88 10.42
N GLN A 103 -50.01 -44.55 10.58
CA GLN A 103 -51.14 -43.84 11.19
C GLN A 103 -52.29 -43.60 10.19
N ILE A 104 -51.98 -43.52 8.89
CA ILE A 104 -52.98 -43.42 7.81
C ILE A 104 -53.71 -44.77 7.67
N ASP A 105 -52.97 -45.87 7.62
CA ASP A 105 -53.52 -47.24 7.48
C ASP A 105 -54.47 -47.57 8.65
N THR A 106 -54.08 -47.16 9.87
CA THR A 106 -54.89 -47.31 11.08
C THR A 106 -56.21 -46.53 10.99
N ILE A 107 -56.19 -45.31 10.45
CA ILE A 107 -57.41 -44.50 10.25
C ILE A 107 -58.31 -45.13 9.18
N ALA A 108 -57.75 -45.56 8.05
CA ALA A 108 -58.51 -46.18 6.97
C ALA A 108 -59.27 -47.43 7.44
N SER A 109 -58.61 -48.29 8.23
CA SER A 109 -59.22 -49.47 8.86
C SER A 109 -60.39 -49.09 9.78
N ASN A 110 -60.17 -48.14 10.70
CA ASN A 110 -61.19 -47.72 11.67
C ASN A 110 -62.42 -47.07 11.02
N VAL A 111 -62.25 -46.31 9.92
CA VAL A 111 -63.37 -45.71 9.18
C VAL A 111 -64.23 -46.78 8.48
N GLY A 112 -63.60 -47.81 7.88
CA GLY A 112 -64.32 -48.94 7.29
C GLY A 112 -65.14 -49.72 8.32
N VAL A 113 -64.57 -49.99 9.49
CA VAL A 113 -65.24 -50.67 10.61
C VAL A 113 -66.43 -49.87 11.13
N ALA A 114 -66.28 -48.56 11.33
CA ALA A 114 -67.37 -47.70 11.81
C ALA A 114 -68.56 -47.63 10.83
N ALA A 115 -68.29 -47.65 9.52
CA ALA A 115 -69.33 -47.67 8.50
C ALA A 115 -70.13 -49.00 8.48
N GLY A 116 -69.51 -50.12 8.84
CA GLY A 116 -70.19 -51.42 8.98
C GLY A 116 -71.26 -51.40 10.07
N TYR A 117 -70.87 -51.09 11.31
CA TYR A 117 -71.77 -51.11 12.48
C TYR A 117 -73.00 -50.20 12.34
N ALA A 118 -72.89 -49.09 11.62
CA ALA A 118 -74.01 -48.18 11.36
C ALA A 118 -75.10 -48.81 10.45
N ASN A 119 -74.71 -49.66 9.50
CA ASN A 119 -75.64 -50.31 8.57
C ASN A 119 -76.32 -51.55 9.19
N ASP A 120 -75.58 -52.30 10.02
CA ASP A 120 -76.13 -53.45 10.74
C ASP A 120 -77.28 -53.04 11.67
N ALA A 121 -77.10 -51.96 12.45
CA ALA A 121 -78.11 -51.48 13.39
C ALA A 121 -79.46 -51.13 12.71
N LEU A 122 -79.41 -50.48 11.54
CA LEU A 122 -80.60 -50.19 10.73
C LEU A 122 -81.23 -51.47 10.17
N THR A 123 -80.42 -52.46 9.78
CA THR A 123 -80.89 -53.73 9.22
C THR A 123 -81.63 -54.57 10.26
N TYR A 124 -81.09 -54.73 11.48
CA TYR A 124 -81.75 -55.46 12.56
C TYR A 124 -83.08 -54.83 12.99
N SER A 125 -83.17 -53.49 13.03
CA SER A 125 -84.40 -52.78 13.37
C SER A 125 -85.55 -53.05 12.39
N ASN A 126 -85.26 -53.03 11.08
CA ASN A 126 -86.26 -53.31 10.04
C ASN A 126 -86.73 -54.77 10.04
N LEU A 127 -85.83 -55.73 10.29
CA LEU A 127 -86.17 -57.15 10.38
C LEU A 127 -87.08 -57.45 11.58
N ALA A 128 -86.80 -56.86 12.75
CA ALA A 128 -87.64 -56.98 13.94
C ALA A 128 -89.06 -56.41 13.72
N SER A 129 -89.16 -55.25 13.07
CA SER A 129 -90.46 -54.64 12.71
C SER A 129 -91.27 -55.55 11.77
N THR A 130 -90.61 -56.12 10.75
CA THR A 130 -91.25 -57.03 9.78
C THR A 130 -91.75 -58.32 10.46
N ALA A 131 -90.95 -58.90 11.36
CA ALA A 131 -91.34 -60.08 12.14
C ALA A 131 -92.56 -59.81 13.03
N ALA A 132 -92.63 -58.63 13.67
CA ALA A 132 -93.78 -58.24 14.50
C ALA A 132 -95.08 -58.10 13.70
N VAL A 133 -95.01 -57.50 12.49
CA VAL A 133 -96.18 -57.39 11.58
C VAL A 133 -96.66 -58.78 11.16
N ASN A 134 -95.76 -59.65 10.71
CA ASN A 134 -96.09 -61.00 10.26
C ASN A 134 -96.72 -61.86 11.38
N ALA A 135 -96.16 -61.78 12.60
CA ALA A 135 -96.72 -62.47 13.76
C ALA A 135 -98.13 -61.98 14.12
N ASN A 136 -98.41 -60.67 13.95
CA ASN A 136 -99.73 -60.12 14.23
C ASN A 136 -100.76 -60.52 13.15
N ILE A 137 -100.37 -60.57 11.88
CA ILE A 137 -101.21 -61.11 10.78
C ILE A 137 -101.58 -62.58 11.06
N TYR A 138 -100.60 -63.41 11.44
CA TYR A 138 -100.83 -64.84 11.72
C TYR A 138 -101.78 -65.07 12.91
N ARG A 139 -101.76 -64.18 13.92
CA ARG A 139 -102.73 -64.20 15.03
C ARG A 139 -104.13 -63.79 14.60
N VAL A 140 -104.26 -62.87 13.64
CA VAL A 140 -105.56 -62.47 13.09
C VAL A 140 -106.18 -63.58 12.23
N SER A 141 -105.40 -64.25 11.37
CA SER A 141 -105.91 -65.40 10.60
C SER A 141 -106.31 -66.57 11.51
N ALA A 142 -105.46 -66.97 12.46
CA ALA A 142 -105.78 -68.04 13.40
C ALA A 142 -107.03 -67.75 14.26
N ALA A 143 -107.27 -66.48 14.62
CA ALA A 143 -108.49 -66.07 15.32
C ALA A 143 -109.73 -66.12 14.42
N ALA A 144 -109.61 -65.75 13.13
CA ALA A 144 -110.70 -65.87 12.16
C ALA A 144 -111.06 -67.34 11.90
N ASP A 145 -110.07 -68.20 11.71
CA ASP A 145 -110.27 -69.64 11.49
C ASP A 145 -110.90 -70.34 12.71
N ALA A 146 -110.45 -69.99 13.92
CA ALA A 146 -111.06 -70.47 15.16
C ALA A 146 -112.52 -70.00 15.31
N SER A 147 -112.83 -68.75 14.93
CA SER A 147 -114.20 -68.24 14.91
C SER A 147 -115.08 -68.97 13.89
N LEU A 148 -114.54 -69.29 12.71
CA LEU A 148 -115.24 -70.02 11.67
C LEU A 148 -115.49 -71.49 12.07
N ALA A 149 -114.51 -72.14 12.69
CA ALA A 149 -114.67 -73.48 13.27
C ALA A 149 -115.74 -73.51 14.36
N GLY A 150 -115.82 -72.46 15.21
CA GLY A 150 -116.89 -72.32 16.21
C GLY A 150 -118.29 -72.22 15.59
N VAL A 151 -118.45 -71.50 14.48
CA VAL A 151 -119.72 -71.41 13.72
C VAL A 151 -120.11 -72.77 13.14
N TYR A 152 -119.16 -73.52 12.55
CA TYR A 152 -119.44 -74.87 12.04
C TYR A 152 -119.76 -75.89 13.15
N ALA A 153 -119.07 -75.81 14.29
CA ALA A 153 -119.38 -76.66 15.45
C ALA A 153 -120.79 -76.41 16.01
N ALA A 154 -121.25 -75.15 16.02
CA ALA A 154 -122.61 -74.80 16.40
C ALA A 154 -123.66 -75.32 15.39
N ALA A 155 -123.33 -75.37 14.10
CA ALA A 155 -124.22 -75.93 13.07
C ALA A 155 -124.29 -77.47 13.11
N ALA A 156 -123.24 -78.15 13.61
CA ALA A 156 -123.14 -79.61 13.62
C ALA A 156 -123.98 -80.30 14.71
N SER A 157 -124.63 -79.58 15.62
CA SER A 157 -125.35 -80.14 16.78
C SER A 157 -126.70 -80.82 16.44
N ALA A 158 -126.89 -81.29 15.21
CA ALA A 158 -128.19 -81.73 14.67
C ALA A 158 -128.30 -83.23 14.38
N SER A 159 -127.21 -83.94 14.06
CA SER A 159 -127.25 -85.39 13.76
C SER A 159 -125.89 -86.09 13.88
N TYR A 160 -125.91 -87.34 14.32
CA TYR A 160 -124.70 -88.15 14.59
C TYR A 160 -123.96 -88.59 13.31
N VAL A 161 -124.68 -88.75 12.19
CA VAL A 161 -124.07 -89.13 10.90
C VAL A 161 -123.26 -87.97 10.31
N ASP A 162 -123.75 -86.75 10.47
CA ASP A 162 -123.06 -85.54 10.01
C ASP A 162 -121.79 -85.27 10.83
N ALA A 163 -121.80 -85.56 12.14
CA ALA A 163 -120.64 -85.41 13.01
C ALA A 163 -119.41 -86.23 12.56
N ALA A 164 -119.61 -87.49 12.14
CA ALA A 164 -118.51 -88.33 11.64
C ALA A 164 -117.96 -87.80 10.30
N SER A 165 -118.83 -87.42 9.37
CA SER A 165 -118.38 -86.88 8.08
C SER A 165 -117.82 -85.45 8.18
N ALA A 166 -118.18 -84.70 9.21
CA ALA A 166 -117.56 -83.42 9.56
C ALA A 166 -116.15 -83.62 10.14
N ALA A 167 -115.93 -84.67 10.95
CA ALA A 167 -114.61 -85.00 11.48
C ALA A 167 -113.61 -85.36 10.36
N ASP A 168 -113.99 -86.24 9.42
CA ASP A 168 -113.13 -86.58 8.27
C ASP A 168 -112.82 -85.35 7.39
N ARG A 169 -113.80 -84.46 7.19
CA ARG A 169 -113.58 -83.19 6.46
C ARG A 169 -112.65 -82.26 7.23
N ALA A 170 -112.76 -82.18 8.55
CA ALA A 170 -111.88 -81.35 9.39
C ALA A 170 -110.43 -81.88 9.40
N VAL A 171 -110.24 -83.21 9.47
CA VAL A 171 -108.92 -83.85 9.33
C VAL A 171 -108.34 -83.61 7.94
N SER A 172 -109.15 -83.74 6.88
CA SER A 172 -108.73 -83.48 5.50
C SER A 172 -108.35 -82.00 5.27
N ALA A 173 -109.12 -81.07 5.84
CA ALA A 173 -108.82 -79.64 5.79
C ALA A 173 -107.53 -79.30 6.56
N ALA A 174 -107.35 -79.83 7.77
CA ALA A 174 -106.14 -79.66 8.56
C ALA A 174 -104.89 -80.23 7.83
N ALA A 175 -105.03 -81.35 7.13
CA ALA A 175 -103.97 -81.92 6.31
C ALA A 175 -103.58 -81.00 5.13
N GLN A 176 -104.55 -80.42 4.42
CA GLN A 176 -104.26 -79.45 3.34
C GLN A 176 -103.69 -78.12 3.86
N VAL A 177 -104.17 -77.62 5.01
CA VAL A 177 -103.56 -76.45 5.67
C VAL A 177 -102.10 -76.75 6.05
N SER A 178 -101.80 -77.96 6.53
CA SER A 178 -100.43 -78.38 6.84
C SER A 178 -99.53 -78.49 5.60
N SER A 179 -100.03 -78.98 4.46
CA SER A 179 -99.23 -79.05 3.23
C SER A 179 -98.98 -77.66 2.64
N VAL A 180 -100.00 -76.80 2.58
CA VAL A 180 -99.86 -75.41 2.11
C VAL A 180 -98.92 -74.61 3.02
N ALA A 181 -98.94 -74.82 4.33
CA ALA A 181 -97.99 -74.20 5.26
C ALA A 181 -96.53 -74.65 5.01
N GLN A 182 -96.31 -75.92 4.67
CA GLN A 182 -94.98 -76.44 4.33
C GLN A 182 -94.48 -75.91 2.99
N GLU A 183 -95.33 -75.85 1.95
CA GLU A 183 -94.99 -75.24 0.66
C GLU A 183 -94.68 -73.75 0.79
N ALA A 184 -95.47 -73.00 1.56
CA ALA A 184 -95.22 -71.59 1.86
C ALA A 184 -93.91 -71.39 2.62
N SER A 185 -93.60 -72.25 3.61
CA SER A 185 -92.33 -72.22 4.33
C SER A 185 -91.14 -72.52 3.41
N LEU A 186 -91.26 -73.50 2.51
CA LEU A 186 -90.20 -73.86 1.56
C LEU A 186 -89.96 -72.74 0.53
N ALA A 187 -91.02 -72.10 0.04
CA ALA A 187 -90.93 -70.92 -0.81
C ALA A 187 -90.26 -69.73 -0.10
N LEU A 188 -90.53 -69.52 1.20
CA LEU A 188 -89.90 -68.46 2.00
C LEU A 188 -88.40 -68.72 2.23
N VAL A 189 -88.01 -69.99 2.43
CA VAL A 189 -86.60 -70.40 2.50
C VAL A 189 -85.90 -70.20 1.15
N ALA A 190 -86.54 -70.58 0.03
CA ALA A 190 -85.99 -70.38 -1.32
C ALA A 190 -85.81 -68.89 -1.66
N ALA A 191 -86.79 -68.04 -1.31
CA ALA A 191 -86.71 -66.60 -1.47
C ALA A 191 -85.59 -65.98 -0.61
N SER A 192 -85.43 -66.45 0.64
CA SER A 192 -84.36 -66.01 1.54
C SER A 192 -82.97 -66.38 1.00
N LEU A 193 -82.82 -67.60 0.47
CA LEU A 193 -81.56 -68.05 -0.13
C LEU A 193 -81.22 -67.27 -1.41
N ALA A 194 -82.21 -66.98 -2.25
CA ALA A 194 -82.04 -66.12 -3.43
C ALA A 194 -81.64 -64.68 -3.05
N GLN A 195 -82.21 -64.13 -1.98
CA GLN A 195 -81.83 -62.83 -1.42
C GLN A 195 -80.35 -62.83 -0.98
N ILE A 196 -79.90 -63.88 -0.28
CA ILE A 196 -78.50 -64.04 0.15
C ILE A 196 -77.55 -64.08 -1.05
N TYR A 197 -77.85 -64.89 -2.07
CA TYR A 197 -77.01 -64.97 -3.28
C TYR A 197 -76.97 -63.64 -4.06
N LYS A 198 -78.08 -62.89 -4.10
CA LYS A 198 -78.12 -61.55 -4.70
C LYS A 198 -77.25 -60.55 -3.93
N THR A 199 -77.25 -60.64 -2.59
CA THR A 199 -76.41 -59.79 -1.73
C THR A 199 -74.93 -60.11 -1.89
N SER A 200 -74.52 -61.40 -1.88
CA SER A 200 -73.11 -61.77 -2.06
C SER A 200 -72.59 -61.43 -3.47
N ALA A 201 -73.39 -61.64 -4.53
CA ALA A 201 -73.04 -61.20 -5.87
C ALA A 201 -72.84 -59.66 -5.96
N SER A 202 -73.64 -58.88 -5.23
CA SER A 202 -73.51 -57.42 -5.15
C SER A 202 -72.24 -56.99 -4.38
N ALA A 203 -71.87 -57.72 -3.33
CA ALA A 203 -70.63 -57.51 -2.59
C ALA A 203 -69.40 -57.77 -3.48
N TYR A 204 -69.33 -58.92 -4.16
CA TYR A 204 -68.22 -59.24 -5.07
C TYR A 204 -68.12 -58.25 -6.25
N ALA A 205 -69.24 -57.77 -6.80
CA ALA A 205 -69.23 -56.73 -7.81
C ALA A 205 -68.65 -55.40 -7.29
N THR A 206 -68.91 -55.06 -6.04
CA THR A 206 -68.36 -53.87 -5.37
C THR A 206 -66.85 -54.04 -5.12
N GLU A 207 -66.42 -55.21 -4.66
CA GLU A 207 -65.01 -55.54 -4.43
C GLU A 207 -64.19 -55.49 -5.74
N ALA A 208 -64.72 -56.06 -6.82
CA ALA A 208 -64.13 -55.97 -8.15
C ALA A 208 -64.00 -54.53 -8.66
N GLY A 209 -64.99 -53.66 -8.39
CA GLY A 209 -64.91 -52.23 -8.65
C GLY A 209 -63.82 -51.52 -7.84
N GLY A 210 -63.61 -51.94 -6.59
CA GLY A 210 -62.49 -51.52 -5.74
C GLY A 210 -61.13 -51.88 -6.35
N TYR A 211 -60.91 -53.14 -6.72
CA TYR A 211 -59.67 -53.58 -7.37
C TYR A 211 -59.42 -52.86 -8.71
N ALA A 212 -60.46 -52.64 -9.52
CA ALA A 212 -60.35 -51.88 -10.76
C ALA A 212 -59.91 -50.43 -10.51
N SER A 213 -60.44 -49.79 -9.46
CA SER A 213 -60.05 -48.43 -9.06
C SER A 213 -58.60 -48.35 -8.59
N VAL A 214 -58.16 -49.30 -7.76
CA VAL A 214 -56.78 -49.43 -7.30
C VAL A 214 -55.80 -49.67 -8.46
N ALA A 215 -56.18 -50.48 -9.45
CA ALA A 215 -55.38 -50.70 -10.66
C ALA A 215 -55.19 -49.43 -11.49
N GLN A 216 -56.21 -48.56 -11.59
CA GLN A 216 -56.07 -47.25 -12.26
C GLN A 216 -55.15 -46.31 -11.47
N ILE A 217 -55.23 -46.30 -10.13
CA ILE A 217 -54.32 -45.50 -9.28
C ILE A 217 -52.86 -45.92 -9.54
N TYR A 218 -52.55 -47.22 -9.48
CA TYR A 218 -51.20 -47.70 -9.80
C TYR A 218 -50.73 -47.33 -11.21
N LYS A 219 -51.62 -47.39 -12.21
CA LYS A 219 -51.30 -47.00 -13.60
C LYS A 219 -50.98 -45.50 -13.71
N VAL A 220 -51.71 -44.64 -13.01
CA VAL A 220 -51.44 -43.20 -12.94
C VAL A 220 -50.11 -42.93 -12.22
N SER A 221 -49.86 -43.57 -11.07
CA SER A 221 -48.59 -43.44 -10.34
C SER A 221 -47.38 -43.89 -11.17
N ALA A 222 -47.47 -45.03 -11.85
CA ALA A 222 -46.39 -45.51 -12.73
C ALA A 222 -46.12 -44.54 -13.89
N SER A 223 -47.17 -43.92 -14.45
CA SER A 223 -47.04 -42.91 -15.50
C SER A 223 -46.35 -41.63 -14.99
N ALA A 224 -46.69 -41.19 -13.78
CA ALA A 224 -46.03 -40.05 -13.14
C ALA A 224 -44.54 -40.32 -12.86
N PHE A 225 -44.19 -41.49 -12.30
CA PHE A 225 -42.79 -41.86 -12.07
C PHE A 225 -41.98 -41.95 -13.38
N ALA A 226 -42.58 -42.40 -14.48
CA ALA A 226 -41.92 -42.40 -15.79
C ALA A 226 -41.66 -40.97 -16.31
N THR A 227 -42.59 -40.04 -16.10
CA THR A 227 -42.42 -38.62 -16.42
C THR A 227 -41.33 -37.97 -15.56
N ASP A 228 -41.30 -38.22 -14.26
CA ASP A 228 -40.26 -37.70 -13.37
C ASP A 228 -38.87 -38.26 -13.71
N ALA A 229 -38.77 -39.55 -14.06
CA ALA A 229 -37.52 -40.14 -14.54
C ALA A 229 -37.00 -39.47 -15.82
N ALA A 230 -37.90 -39.16 -16.77
CA ALA A 230 -37.56 -38.41 -17.99
C ALA A 230 -37.11 -36.97 -17.68
N ASN A 231 -37.84 -36.26 -16.81
CA ASN A 231 -37.49 -34.90 -16.37
C ASN A 231 -36.09 -34.86 -15.73
N GLN A 232 -35.78 -35.82 -14.84
CA GLN A 232 -34.49 -35.92 -14.18
C GLN A 232 -33.35 -36.26 -15.18
N ALA A 233 -33.62 -37.07 -16.20
CA ALA A 233 -32.67 -37.33 -17.28
C ALA A 233 -32.38 -36.06 -18.11
N SER A 234 -33.40 -35.26 -18.42
CA SER A 234 -33.23 -33.95 -19.08
C SER A 234 -32.42 -32.97 -18.22
N ILE A 235 -32.70 -32.89 -16.91
CA ILE A 235 -31.97 -32.05 -15.96
C ILE A 235 -30.49 -32.47 -15.87
N ALA A 236 -30.21 -33.78 -15.80
CA ALA A 236 -28.84 -34.30 -15.84
C ALA A 236 -28.12 -33.96 -17.16
N GLY A 237 -28.83 -33.97 -18.29
CA GLY A 237 -28.33 -33.50 -19.58
C GLY A 237 -27.94 -32.02 -19.57
N VAL A 238 -28.77 -31.15 -18.99
CA VAL A 238 -28.47 -29.72 -18.83
C VAL A 238 -27.24 -29.52 -17.94
N TYR A 239 -27.16 -30.17 -16.78
CA TYR A 239 -25.98 -30.08 -15.91
C TYR A 239 -24.69 -30.55 -16.60
N LYS A 240 -24.75 -31.64 -17.39
CA LYS A 240 -23.60 -32.10 -18.18
C LYS A 240 -23.16 -31.07 -19.23
N ALA A 241 -24.10 -30.48 -19.96
CA ALA A 241 -23.81 -29.44 -20.94
C ALA A 241 -23.21 -28.19 -20.28
N SER A 242 -23.75 -27.74 -19.13
CA SER A 242 -23.21 -26.63 -18.35
C SER A 242 -21.79 -26.92 -17.85
N ALA A 243 -21.53 -28.13 -17.33
CA ALA A 243 -20.19 -28.53 -16.88
C ALA A 243 -19.17 -28.54 -18.03
N SER A 244 -19.56 -28.99 -19.23
CA SER A 244 -18.72 -28.90 -20.43
C SER A 244 -18.44 -27.44 -20.82
N ALA A 245 -19.45 -26.55 -20.77
CA ALA A 245 -19.26 -25.13 -21.07
C ALA A 245 -18.29 -24.45 -20.08
N PHE A 246 -18.42 -24.73 -18.77
CA PHE A 246 -17.48 -24.24 -17.76
C PHE A 246 -16.06 -24.78 -17.94
N ALA A 247 -15.89 -26.03 -18.39
CA ALA A 247 -14.58 -26.57 -18.72
C ALA A 247 -13.96 -25.85 -19.94
N THR A 248 -14.75 -25.52 -20.95
CA THR A 248 -14.30 -24.72 -22.11
C THR A 248 -13.93 -23.29 -21.72
N SER A 249 -14.71 -22.61 -20.88
CA SER A 249 -14.36 -21.26 -20.42
C SER A 249 -13.08 -21.26 -19.58
N ALA A 250 -12.95 -22.19 -18.63
CA ALA A 250 -11.75 -22.32 -17.80
C ALA A 250 -10.48 -22.59 -18.63
N ALA A 251 -10.58 -23.35 -19.73
CA ALA A 251 -9.47 -23.56 -20.66
C ALA A 251 -9.11 -22.30 -21.47
N ALA A 252 -10.10 -21.48 -21.84
CA ALA A 252 -9.88 -20.18 -22.47
C ALA A 252 -9.23 -19.18 -21.49
N ASP A 253 -9.72 -19.11 -20.25
CA ASP A 253 -9.18 -18.25 -19.19
C ASP A 253 -7.72 -18.62 -18.86
N ALA A 254 -7.40 -19.91 -18.75
CA ALA A 254 -6.04 -20.40 -18.57
C ALA A 254 -5.11 -20.03 -19.75
N SER A 255 -5.65 -20.02 -20.97
CA SER A 255 -4.92 -19.60 -22.17
C SER A 255 -4.67 -18.09 -22.18
N ALA A 256 -5.65 -17.28 -21.80
CA ALA A 256 -5.50 -15.83 -21.66
C ALA A 256 -4.48 -15.47 -20.55
N ALA A 257 -4.48 -16.21 -19.44
CA ALA A 257 -3.52 -16.05 -18.35
C ALA A 257 -2.08 -16.48 -18.72
N LEU A 258 -1.90 -17.36 -19.71
CA LEU A 258 -0.60 -17.65 -20.32
C LEU A 258 -0.12 -16.48 -21.19
N VAL A 259 -0.97 -15.96 -22.09
CA VAL A 259 -0.64 -14.80 -22.95
C VAL A 259 -0.27 -13.58 -22.10
N SER A 260 -1.03 -13.31 -21.04
CA SER A 260 -0.78 -12.18 -20.12
C SER A 260 0.56 -12.30 -19.39
N ARG A 261 0.98 -13.51 -19.00
CA ARG A 261 2.30 -13.75 -18.38
C ARG A 261 3.44 -13.53 -19.37
N ASN A 262 3.35 -14.11 -20.57
CA ASN A 262 4.35 -13.95 -21.61
C ASN A 262 4.54 -12.45 -21.98
N GLN A 263 3.45 -11.68 -21.98
CA GLN A 263 3.49 -10.23 -22.21
C GLN A 263 4.15 -9.46 -21.04
N ALA A 264 3.88 -9.85 -19.79
CA ALA A 264 4.55 -9.27 -18.62
C ALA A 264 6.07 -9.57 -18.60
N GLU A 265 6.48 -10.79 -18.96
CA GLU A 265 7.89 -11.18 -19.12
C GLU A 265 8.59 -10.39 -20.24
N SER A 266 7.88 -10.14 -21.35
CA SER A 266 8.35 -9.27 -22.44
C SER A 266 8.53 -7.82 -21.98
N TYR A 267 7.56 -7.24 -21.27
CA TYR A 267 7.69 -5.88 -20.72
C TYR A 267 8.81 -5.76 -19.68
N SER A 268 8.99 -6.77 -18.81
CA SER A 268 10.12 -6.83 -17.88
C SER A 268 11.46 -6.84 -18.62
N SER A 269 11.56 -7.61 -19.70
CA SER A 269 12.76 -7.65 -20.55
C SER A 269 13.05 -6.30 -21.22
N ILE A 270 12.01 -5.62 -21.72
CA ILE A 270 12.11 -4.27 -22.31
C ILE A 270 12.56 -3.25 -21.26
N ALA A 271 12.04 -3.30 -20.03
CA ALA A 271 12.44 -2.40 -18.95
C ALA A 271 13.92 -2.57 -18.56
N LEU A 272 14.43 -3.80 -18.52
CA LEU A 272 15.85 -4.09 -18.29
C LEU A 272 16.74 -3.53 -19.42
N ILE A 273 16.31 -3.67 -20.68
CA ILE A 273 17.01 -3.09 -21.85
C ILE A 273 17.03 -1.55 -21.77
N GLN A 274 15.91 -0.93 -21.43
CA GLN A 274 15.82 0.53 -21.26
C GLN A 274 16.71 1.03 -20.11
N SER A 275 16.77 0.31 -19.00
CA SER A 275 17.66 0.64 -17.88
C SER A 275 19.14 0.54 -18.26
N SER A 276 19.53 -0.49 -19.02
CA SER A 276 20.88 -0.63 -19.58
C SER A 276 21.24 0.49 -20.56
N LEU A 277 20.30 0.88 -21.43
CA LEU A 277 20.49 1.99 -22.37
C LEU A 277 20.63 3.35 -21.65
N ALA A 278 19.83 3.59 -20.61
CA ALA A 278 19.94 4.79 -19.78
C ALA A 278 21.31 4.87 -19.06
N ALA A 279 21.81 3.75 -18.53
CA ALA A 279 23.14 3.68 -17.94
C ALA A 279 24.27 3.96 -18.97
N GLN A 280 24.12 3.47 -20.21
CA GLN A 280 25.05 3.78 -21.29
C GLN A 280 25.04 5.27 -21.67
N TYR A 281 23.86 5.90 -21.77
CA TYR A 281 23.78 7.35 -22.02
C TYR A 281 24.38 8.18 -20.88
N ALA A 282 24.20 7.78 -19.62
CA ALA A 282 24.84 8.43 -18.47
C ALA A 282 26.38 8.30 -18.54
N LEU A 283 26.91 7.13 -18.94
CA LEU A 283 28.35 6.94 -19.15
C LEU A 283 28.87 7.82 -20.30
N SER A 284 28.14 7.91 -21.41
CA SER A 284 28.47 8.80 -22.54
C SER A 284 28.48 10.27 -22.14
N ALA A 285 27.52 10.72 -21.32
CA ALA A 285 27.48 12.08 -20.79
C ALA A 285 28.67 12.39 -19.86
N ASN A 286 29.02 11.45 -18.97
CA ASN A 286 30.21 11.58 -18.11
C ASN A 286 31.52 11.63 -18.92
N ASN A 287 31.62 10.84 -19.99
CA ASN A 287 32.76 10.89 -20.91
C ASN A 287 32.85 12.23 -21.66
N ALA A 288 31.72 12.79 -22.10
CA ALA A 288 31.67 14.11 -22.73
C ALA A 288 32.05 15.25 -21.76
N ALA A 289 31.54 15.23 -20.52
CA ALA A 289 31.93 16.17 -19.47
C ALA A 289 33.42 16.06 -19.12
N SER A 290 33.97 14.85 -19.12
CA SER A 290 35.41 14.59 -18.93
C SER A 290 36.25 15.11 -20.11
N ALA A 291 35.74 15.02 -21.35
CA ALA A 291 36.39 15.64 -22.51
C ALA A 291 36.42 17.17 -22.39
N ALA A 292 35.27 17.81 -22.17
CA ALA A 292 35.18 19.26 -21.99
C ALA A 292 36.06 19.78 -20.84
N SER A 293 36.21 19.00 -19.75
CA SER A 293 37.11 19.34 -18.64
C SER A 293 38.60 19.31 -19.03
N ARG A 294 39.00 18.38 -19.92
CA ARG A 294 40.36 18.35 -20.50
C ARG A 294 40.57 19.51 -21.47
N ASP A 295 39.58 19.82 -22.30
CA ASP A 295 39.66 20.92 -23.27
C ASP A 295 39.75 22.29 -22.56
N ALA A 296 38.99 22.49 -21.48
CA ALA A 296 39.11 23.66 -20.61
C ALA A 296 40.49 23.75 -19.92
N SER A 297 41.04 22.61 -19.48
CA SER A 297 42.39 22.54 -18.92
C SER A 297 43.47 22.89 -19.95
N LEU A 298 43.34 22.39 -21.18
CA LEU A 298 44.22 22.69 -22.30
C LEU A 298 44.15 24.17 -22.70
N ALA A 299 42.95 24.76 -22.73
CA ALA A 299 42.75 26.19 -22.95
C ALA A 299 43.39 27.06 -21.84
N ALA A 300 43.34 26.62 -20.57
CA ALA A 300 44.04 27.29 -19.47
C ALA A 300 45.57 27.22 -19.61
N ILE A 301 46.11 26.08 -20.09
CA ILE A 301 47.54 25.93 -20.41
C ILE A 301 47.93 26.88 -21.56
N TYR A 302 47.18 26.93 -22.66
CA TYR A 302 47.45 27.85 -23.77
C TYR A 302 47.34 29.32 -23.36
N LYS A 303 46.38 29.69 -22.49
CA LYS A 303 46.31 31.04 -21.92
C LYS A 303 47.54 31.36 -21.06
N THR A 304 48.06 30.39 -20.32
CA THR A 304 49.25 30.54 -19.49
C THR A 304 50.51 30.72 -20.34
N SER A 305 50.68 29.94 -21.41
CA SER A 305 51.82 30.09 -22.32
C SER A 305 51.75 31.38 -23.15
N ALA A 306 50.56 31.81 -23.58
CA ALA A 306 50.36 33.11 -24.22
C ALA A 306 50.72 34.28 -23.30
N ASN A 307 50.31 34.24 -22.02
CA ASN A 307 50.72 35.23 -21.03
C ASN A 307 52.24 35.23 -20.82
N ALA A 308 52.88 34.06 -20.72
CA ALA A 308 54.34 33.97 -20.58
C ALA A 308 55.08 34.55 -21.80
N ALA A 309 54.60 34.29 -23.02
CA ALA A 309 55.13 34.87 -24.24
C ALA A 309 54.98 36.40 -24.28
N ALA A 310 53.86 36.94 -23.80
CA ALA A 310 53.65 38.38 -23.65
C ALA A 310 54.63 39.01 -22.64
N SER A 311 54.86 38.37 -21.49
CA SER A 311 55.86 38.83 -20.52
C SER A 311 57.28 38.83 -21.10
N VAL A 312 57.65 37.80 -21.88
CA VAL A 312 58.96 37.75 -22.57
C VAL A 312 59.08 38.87 -23.62
N ALA A 313 58.01 39.16 -24.35
CA ALA A 313 58.00 40.29 -25.30
C ALA A 313 58.14 41.65 -24.60
N GLN A 314 57.55 41.83 -23.41
CA GLN A 314 57.75 43.03 -22.59
C GLN A 314 59.21 43.17 -22.14
N ILE A 315 59.84 42.10 -21.64
CA ILE A 315 61.27 42.11 -21.26
C ILE A 315 62.17 42.50 -22.44
N TYR A 316 61.90 42.01 -23.65
CA TYR A 316 62.66 42.42 -24.83
C TYR A 316 62.41 43.90 -25.22
N ALA A 317 61.20 44.43 -25.04
CA ALA A 317 60.91 45.84 -25.28
C ALA A 317 61.59 46.77 -24.25
N GLU A 318 61.66 46.35 -22.98
CA GLU A 318 62.41 47.04 -21.92
C GLU A 318 63.92 47.02 -22.22
N GLN A 319 64.48 45.88 -22.62
CA GLN A 319 65.88 45.76 -23.04
C GLN A 319 66.21 46.65 -24.25
N ALA A 320 65.34 46.70 -25.26
CA ALA A 320 65.50 47.60 -26.41
C ALA A 320 65.45 49.08 -26.00
N SER A 321 64.59 49.43 -25.04
CA SER A 321 64.49 50.79 -24.50
C SER A 321 65.74 51.20 -23.70
N ALA A 322 66.29 50.28 -22.90
CA ALA A 322 67.56 50.47 -22.21
C ALA A 322 68.76 50.57 -23.18
N ALA A 323 68.76 49.79 -24.27
CA ALA A 323 69.75 49.87 -25.33
C ALA A 323 69.70 51.22 -26.07
N ASN A 324 68.51 51.71 -26.42
CA ASN A 324 68.32 53.05 -27.00
C ASN A 324 68.80 54.16 -26.06
N THR A 325 68.51 54.06 -24.76
CA THR A 325 69.00 55.01 -23.75
C THR A 325 70.52 55.00 -23.66
N SER A 326 71.14 53.82 -23.71
CA SER A 326 72.60 53.65 -23.72
C SER A 326 73.23 54.20 -25.01
N ALA A 327 72.58 54.04 -26.16
CA ALA A 327 73.01 54.60 -27.43
C ALA A 327 72.97 56.14 -27.42
N ALA A 328 71.92 56.75 -26.83
CA ALA A 328 71.82 58.19 -26.65
C ALA A 328 72.90 58.75 -25.69
N ALA A 329 73.21 58.03 -24.61
CA ALA A 329 74.31 58.37 -23.71
C ALA A 329 75.68 58.29 -24.41
N ASN A 330 75.90 57.25 -25.23
CA ASN A 330 77.12 57.11 -26.04
C ASN A 330 77.24 58.22 -27.11
N ALA A 331 76.14 58.59 -27.78
CA ALA A 331 76.12 59.72 -28.71
C ALA A 331 76.44 61.06 -28.02
N SER A 332 75.90 61.28 -26.82
CA SER A 332 76.20 62.46 -26.00
C SER A 332 77.68 62.49 -25.59
N THR A 333 78.24 61.32 -25.22
CA THR A 333 79.66 61.16 -24.90
C THR A 333 80.55 61.43 -26.11
N ALA A 334 80.14 60.98 -27.30
CA ALA A 334 80.85 61.27 -28.55
C ALA A 334 80.84 62.78 -28.90
N GLN A 335 79.73 63.48 -28.64
CA GLN A 335 79.68 64.95 -28.78
C GLN A 335 80.62 65.66 -27.81
N ILE A 336 80.72 65.20 -26.55
CA ILE A 336 81.69 65.73 -25.58
C ILE A 336 83.14 65.49 -26.06
N TYR A 337 83.46 64.30 -26.57
CA TYR A 337 84.78 64.05 -27.15
C TYR A 337 85.07 64.93 -28.36
N ALA A 338 84.12 65.10 -29.28
CA ALA A 338 84.27 66.00 -30.43
C ALA A 338 84.52 67.47 -29.98
N ALA A 339 83.78 67.96 -29.00
CA ALA A 339 83.99 69.30 -28.42
C ALA A 339 85.37 69.43 -27.76
N SER A 340 85.84 68.40 -27.04
CA SER A 340 87.18 68.40 -26.44
C SER A 340 88.30 68.39 -27.51
N ALA A 341 88.11 67.71 -28.64
CA ALA A 341 89.03 67.74 -29.77
C ALA A 341 89.06 69.13 -30.46
N SER A 342 87.90 69.78 -30.61
CA SER A 342 87.83 71.18 -31.08
C SER A 342 88.54 72.14 -30.13
N ALA A 343 88.37 71.98 -28.81
CA ALA A 343 89.06 72.78 -27.81
C ALA A 343 90.59 72.56 -27.85
N ALA A 344 91.05 71.32 -28.00
CA ALA A 344 92.47 71.00 -28.17
C ALA A 344 93.05 71.61 -29.46
N ALA A 345 92.29 71.64 -30.56
CA ALA A 345 92.69 72.31 -31.79
C ALA A 345 92.82 73.85 -31.62
N VAL A 346 91.93 74.48 -30.84
CA VAL A 346 92.06 75.90 -30.47
C VAL A 346 93.30 76.15 -29.63
N VAL A 347 93.61 75.27 -28.65
CA VAL A 347 94.85 75.37 -27.87
C VAL A 347 96.10 75.23 -28.75
N ALA A 348 96.09 74.31 -29.73
CA ALA A 348 97.17 74.16 -30.69
C ALA A 348 97.36 75.39 -31.60
N ASN A 349 96.26 75.97 -32.09
CA ASN A 349 96.28 77.21 -32.88
C ASN A 349 96.80 78.40 -32.05
N ASN A 350 96.42 78.49 -30.77
CA ASN A 350 96.94 79.51 -29.85
C ASN A 350 98.44 79.31 -29.60
N ALA A 351 98.91 78.08 -29.40
CA ALA A 351 100.33 77.77 -29.23
C ALA A 351 101.15 78.10 -30.49
N ALA A 352 100.63 77.79 -31.69
CA ALA A 352 101.24 78.20 -32.96
C ALA A 352 101.28 79.73 -33.13
N SER A 353 100.23 80.43 -32.72
CA SER A 353 100.18 81.91 -32.73
C SER A 353 101.22 82.52 -31.79
N VAL A 354 101.36 81.97 -30.58
CA VAL A 354 102.39 82.36 -29.60
C VAL A 354 103.80 82.07 -30.13
N ALA A 355 104.02 80.92 -30.79
CA ALA A 355 105.29 80.62 -31.46
C ALA A 355 105.61 81.63 -32.58
N GLY A 356 104.60 82.09 -33.33
CA GLY A 356 104.73 83.20 -34.28
C GLY A 356 105.15 84.52 -33.63
N VAL A 357 104.59 84.86 -32.48
CA VAL A 357 105.00 86.05 -31.68
C VAL A 357 106.44 85.91 -31.18
N TYR A 358 106.86 84.73 -30.72
CA TYR A 358 108.26 84.48 -30.36
C TYR A 358 109.21 84.58 -31.57
N ALA A 359 108.83 84.09 -32.74
CA ALA A 359 109.61 84.22 -33.96
C ALA A 359 109.75 85.68 -34.42
N ALA A 360 108.66 86.47 -34.35
CA ALA A 360 108.68 87.91 -34.62
C ALA A 360 109.52 88.69 -33.57
N SER A 361 109.52 88.24 -32.31
CA SER A 361 110.38 88.80 -31.26
C SER A 361 111.86 88.51 -31.55
N ALA A 362 112.18 87.28 -31.99
CA ALA A 362 113.55 86.89 -32.35
C ALA A 362 114.09 87.67 -33.56
N SER A 363 113.26 87.92 -34.59
CA SER A 363 113.67 88.77 -35.73
C SER A 363 113.79 90.26 -35.37
N ALA A 364 112.99 90.74 -34.40
CA ALA A 364 113.18 92.08 -33.82
C ALA A 364 114.51 92.18 -33.04
N PHE A 365 114.90 91.16 -32.26
CA PHE A 365 116.22 91.11 -31.61
C PHE A 365 117.38 91.05 -32.63
N ALA A 366 117.26 90.28 -33.71
CA ALA A 366 118.26 90.26 -34.78
C ALA A 366 118.37 91.64 -35.48
N SER A 367 117.25 92.35 -35.62
CA SER A 367 117.21 93.73 -36.15
C SER A 367 117.86 94.74 -35.19
N ALA A 368 117.75 94.53 -33.87
CA ALA A 368 118.46 95.33 -32.87
C ALA A 368 119.98 95.09 -32.92
N ALA A 369 120.43 93.83 -32.97
CA ALA A 369 121.85 93.50 -33.13
C ALA A 369 122.46 94.10 -34.43
N SER A 370 121.66 94.16 -35.50
CA SER A 370 122.05 94.82 -36.76
C SER A 370 122.23 96.35 -36.61
N ARG A 371 121.46 96.99 -35.72
CA ARG A 371 121.62 98.40 -35.37
C ARG A 371 122.85 98.65 -34.51
N ASP A 372 123.17 97.76 -33.57
CA ASP A 372 124.39 97.88 -32.75
C ASP A 372 125.66 97.70 -33.58
N ALA A 373 125.65 96.78 -34.55
CA ALA A 373 126.71 96.67 -35.57
C ALA A 373 126.86 97.96 -36.41
N SER A 374 125.75 98.65 -36.69
CA SER A 374 125.76 99.95 -37.39
C SER A 374 126.31 101.07 -36.49
N LEU A 375 126.00 101.06 -35.20
CA LEU A 375 126.54 102.01 -34.21
C LEU A 375 128.06 101.84 -34.04
N ALA A 376 128.56 100.61 -34.06
CA ALA A 376 129.99 100.31 -34.05
C ALA A 376 130.75 100.85 -35.27
N PHE A 377 130.09 101.00 -36.43
CA PHE A 377 130.67 101.65 -37.60
C PHE A 377 130.82 103.17 -37.40
N VAL A 378 129.80 103.83 -36.83
CA VAL A 378 129.83 105.29 -36.54
C VAL A 378 130.96 105.66 -35.57
N TYR A 379 131.17 104.88 -34.51
CA TYR A 379 132.29 105.09 -33.58
C TYR A 379 133.67 104.96 -34.27
N LYS A 380 133.77 104.17 -35.34
CA LYS A 380 135.02 103.98 -36.07
C LYS A 380 135.36 105.15 -37.01
N THR A 381 134.34 105.86 -37.51
CA THR A 381 134.50 107.05 -38.37
C THR A 381 134.79 108.32 -37.57
N SER A 382 134.32 108.41 -36.31
CA SER A 382 134.56 109.58 -35.44
C SER A 382 135.98 109.61 -34.83
N ALA A 383 136.71 108.49 -34.84
CA ALA A 383 138.01 108.36 -34.19
C ALA A 383 139.21 109.00 -34.95
N SER A 384 139.04 109.42 -36.21
CA SER A 384 140.15 109.86 -37.09
C SER A 384 140.25 111.38 -37.29
N ALA A 385 139.52 112.19 -36.52
CA ALA A 385 139.37 113.63 -36.76
C ALA A 385 139.97 114.58 -35.69
N TYR A 386 140.46 114.06 -34.56
CA TYR A 386 140.98 114.89 -33.45
C TYR A 386 142.38 114.47 -32.98
N ALA A 387 143.39 115.01 -33.67
CA ALA A 387 144.78 115.04 -33.18
C ALA A 387 145.28 116.50 -33.08
N THR A 388 145.96 116.80 -31.98
CA THR A 388 146.81 118.00 -31.75
C THR A 388 146.16 119.30 -31.27
N SER A 389 145.68 119.30 -30.01
CA SER A 389 145.90 120.38 -29.01
C SER A 389 145.38 119.91 -27.63
N ALA A 390 146.16 119.36 -26.70
CA ALA A 390 147.35 119.86 -25.96
C ALA A 390 147.00 120.37 -24.53
N ALA A 391 147.20 119.48 -23.56
CA ALA A 391 147.49 119.69 -22.12
C ALA A 391 146.58 120.56 -21.21
N ALA A 392 145.82 119.90 -20.30
CA ALA A 392 145.57 120.34 -18.91
C ALA A 392 145.01 119.21 -18.00
N ASP A 393 145.58 119.09 -16.79
CA ASP A 393 145.14 118.50 -15.50
C ASP A 393 143.98 117.47 -15.33
N ALA A 394 144.39 116.23 -15.06
CA ALA A 394 144.30 115.51 -13.76
C ALA A 394 143.02 115.45 -12.85
N SER A 395 142.68 114.20 -12.47
CA SER A 395 142.30 113.71 -11.09
C SER A 395 140.86 113.22 -10.76
N LEU A 396 140.84 112.20 -9.86
CA LEU A 396 139.74 111.64 -9.02
C LEU A 396 138.53 110.98 -9.75
N ALA A 397 138.33 109.64 -9.71
CA ALA A 397 138.01 108.73 -8.57
C ALA A 397 136.55 108.92 -8.06
N LEU A 398 135.75 107.95 -7.63
CA LEU A 398 135.80 106.50 -7.31
C LEU A 398 134.35 106.14 -6.81
N ILE A 399 134.13 105.00 -6.14
CA ILE A 399 132.88 104.52 -5.50
C ILE A 399 131.95 103.80 -6.51
N TYR A 400 132.12 102.48 -6.68
CA TYR A 400 131.51 101.38 -5.88
C TYR A 400 129.97 101.30 -6.05
N ARG A 401 129.38 100.24 -6.64
CA ARG A 401 129.34 98.78 -6.28
C ARG A 401 128.23 98.48 -5.25
N THR A 402 127.72 97.23 -5.24
CA THR A 402 126.75 96.61 -4.27
C THR A 402 125.29 96.76 -4.75
N SER A 403 124.37 95.78 -4.76
CA SER A 403 124.33 94.30 -4.52
C SER A 403 123.17 93.68 -5.36
N ALA A 404 122.96 92.38 -5.65
CA ALA A 404 122.73 91.16 -4.81
C ALA A 404 121.67 91.34 -3.69
N SER A 405 120.83 90.38 -3.27
CA SER A 405 120.29 89.06 -3.75
C SER A 405 119.04 88.73 -2.86
N ALA A 406 118.24 87.65 -2.90
CA ALA A 406 118.07 86.36 -3.61
C ALA A 406 116.52 86.10 -3.77
N TYR A 407 115.92 85.15 -4.52
CA TYR A 407 115.99 83.68 -4.59
C TYR A 407 115.65 82.87 -3.31
N ALA A 408 114.43 82.32 -3.25
CA ALA A 408 113.99 81.05 -2.62
C ALA A 408 112.54 80.73 -3.08
N THR A 409 111.97 79.54 -3.38
CA THR A 409 112.32 78.09 -3.41
C THR A 409 111.82 77.15 -2.27
N GLN A 410 110.63 76.58 -2.49
CA GLN A 410 110.38 75.11 -2.61
C GLN A 410 110.52 74.15 -1.39
N ALA A 411 109.41 73.49 -0.98
CA ALA A 411 109.30 72.15 -0.33
C ALA A 411 107.81 71.86 0.03
N ALA A 412 107.30 70.63 0.19
CA ALA A 412 107.67 69.32 -0.34
C ALA A 412 106.51 68.29 -0.23
N ASP A 413 106.42 67.41 -1.23
CA ASP A 413 105.99 66.01 -1.31
C ASP A 413 105.05 65.28 -0.31
N SER A 414 103.95 64.76 -0.90
CA SER A 414 103.71 63.34 -1.25
C SER A 414 103.57 62.18 -0.23
N ALA A 415 102.70 61.24 -0.63
CA ALA A 415 102.74 59.78 -0.44
C ALA A 415 101.87 59.09 0.65
N SER A 416 101.13 58.09 0.16
CA SER A 416 100.20 57.16 0.81
C SER A 416 100.83 56.07 1.69
N LEU A 417 100.04 55.47 2.58
CA LEU A 417 100.19 54.07 2.98
C LEU A 417 98.82 53.36 3.03
N ALA A 418 98.79 52.08 2.65
CA ALA A 418 97.60 51.24 2.64
C ALA A 418 97.84 49.92 3.41
N ALA A 419 96.73 49.26 3.77
CA ALA A 419 96.63 47.96 4.45
C ALA A 419 97.12 47.89 5.91
N TYR A 420 96.27 47.34 6.78
CA TYR A 420 96.73 46.53 7.93
C TYR A 420 95.73 45.43 8.34
N TYR A 421 94.41 45.69 8.34
CA TYR A 421 93.37 44.71 8.73
C TYR A 421 92.24 44.67 7.68
N ALA A 422 91.95 43.60 6.92
CA ALA A 422 92.47 42.22 6.84
C ALA A 422 91.87 41.15 7.78
N SER A 423 90.58 40.84 7.63
CA SER A 423 89.91 39.52 7.88
C SER A 423 88.39 39.65 7.63
N ILE A 424 87.60 38.63 7.21
CA ILE A 424 87.88 37.28 6.69
C ILE A 424 86.81 36.88 5.63
N ILE A 425 87.13 35.82 4.88
CA ILE A 425 86.54 35.19 3.66
C ILE A 425 85.01 34.90 3.62
N GLN A 426 84.54 34.57 2.40
CA GLN A 426 83.15 34.42 1.90
C GLN A 426 82.47 33.04 2.16
N ALA A 427 81.20 32.94 1.71
CA ALA A 427 80.46 31.72 1.27
C ALA A 427 79.93 30.75 2.36
N SER A 428 78.75 30.10 2.23
CA SER A 428 77.66 30.19 1.23
C SER A 428 76.36 29.48 1.71
N ALA A 429 75.33 29.47 0.85
CA ALA A 429 74.15 28.59 0.81
C ALA A 429 72.87 29.00 1.58
N PHE A 430 71.74 28.50 1.06
CA PHE A 430 70.37 28.89 1.38
C PHE A 430 69.73 27.99 2.46
N ALA A 431 68.72 28.53 3.15
CA ALA A 431 67.63 27.73 3.71
C ALA A 431 66.27 28.36 3.37
N ARG A 432 65.35 27.57 2.79
CA ARG A 432 63.93 27.92 2.62
C ARG A 432 63.21 27.53 3.92
N LEU A 433 62.14 28.22 4.29
CA LEU A 433 61.19 27.67 5.26
C LEU A 433 60.47 26.48 4.60
N SER A 434 60.86 25.26 4.98
CA SER A 434 60.35 24.02 4.40
C SER A 434 59.97 22.99 5.49
N SER A 435 59.00 23.34 6.31
CA SER A 435 58.31 22.40 7.21
C SER A 435 57.01 23.00 7.77
N THR A 436 56.14 22.12 8.27
CA THR A 436 54.86 22.47 8.92
C THR A 436 55.09 23.24 10.22
N GLN A 437 54.40 24.37 10.39
CA GLN A 437 54.33 25.10 11.66
C GLN A 437 53.26 24.48 12.57
N THR A 438 53.67 23.72 13.59
CA THR A 438 52.75 23.13 14.57
C THR A 438 52.58 24.07 15.76
N PHE A 439 51.42 24.74 15.85
CA PHE A 439 51.06 25.56 17.00
C PHE A 439 50.47 24.66 18.11
N THR A 440 51.05 24.70 19.30
CA THR A 440 50.49 24.09 20.52
C THR A 440 50.04 25.17 21.51
N GLY A 441 48.98 24.90 22.26
CA GLY A 441 48.38 25.86 23.19
C GLY A 441 47.45 26.89 22.54
N ALA A 442 46.79 27.70 23.38
CA ALA A 442 45.85 28.72 22.95
C ALA A 442 46.59 29.95 22.39
N ASN A 443 46.51 30.15 21.07
CA ASN A 443 47.16 31.25 20.35
C ASN A 443 46.11 32.27 19.89
N THR A 444 46.35 33.57 20.14
CA THR A 444 45.45 34.66 19.74
C THR A 444 46.13 35.53 18.68
N PHE A 445 45.54 35.62 17.49
CA PHE A 445 46.09 36.41 16.39
C PHE A 445 45.41 37.80 16.33
N ALA A 446 46.22 38.86 16.42
CA ALA A 446 45.74 40.24 16.53
C ALA A 446 45.38 40.91 15.17
N SER A 447 45.30 40.15 14.08
CA SER A 447 44.97 40.63 12.74
C SER A 447 44.37 39.51 11.89
N ILE A 448 43.66 39.88 10.81
CA ILE A 448 43.17 38.94 9.80
C ILE A 448 44.38 38.30 9.08
N VAL A 449 44.40 36.96 9.02
CA VAL A 449 45.40 36.19 8.29
C VAL A 449 44.74 35.51 7.10
N ASN A 450 45.09 35.93 5.88
CA ASN A 450 44.60 35.28 4.65
C ASN A 450 45.40 34.00 4.36
N LEU A 451 44.79 32.84 4.62
CA LEU A 451 45.39 31.53 4.40
C LEU A 451 45.10 31.01 2.98
N ASN A 452 46.01 31.28 2.04
CA ASN A 452 45.93 30.76 0.67
C ASN A 452 46.43 29.30 0.58
N GLY A 453 45.71 28.36 1.19
CA GLY A 453 46.03 26.93 1.16
C GLY A 453 45.03 26.05 1.92
N ALA A 454 45.08 24.75 1.69
CA ALA A 454 44.25 23.79 2.41
C ALA A 454 44.70 23.63 3.87
N VAL A 455 43.74 23.61 4.80
CA VAL A 455 43.99 23.49 6.25
C VAL A 455 43.50 22.14 6.75
N SER A 456 44.39 21.37 7.37
CA SER A 456 44.07 20.08 8.01
C SER A 456 44.01 20.25 9.53
N VAL A 457 42.96 19.71 10.17
CA VAL A 457 42.76 19.77 11.63
C VAL A 457 42.63 18.35 12.16
N THR A 458 43.53 17.95 13.08
CA THR A 458 43.68 16.54 13.51
C THR A 458 42.83 16.16 14.72
N ASP A 459 42.37 17.12 15.52
CA ASP A 459 41.43 16.87 16.63
C ASP A 459 40.04 17.44 16.31
N LYS A 460 39.03 16.59 16.50
CA LYS A 460 37.61 16.87 16.23
C LYS A 460 36.87 17.44 17.45
N ALA A 461 37.45 17.38 18.66
CA ALA A 461 36.78 17.80 19.90
C ALA A 461 36.71 19.33 20.06
N GLY A 462 37.76 20.06 19.67
CA GLY A 462 37.87 21.50 19.93
C GLY A 462 37.27 22.44 18.87
N PHE A 463 37.09 22.00 17.63
CA PHE A 463 36.86 22.93 16.50
C PHE A 463 35.37 23.22 16.23
N ARG A 464 34.75 24.06 17.07
CA ARG A 464 33.44 24.69 16.79
C ARG A 464 33.46 26.16 17.22
N THR A 465 32.68 27.00 16.52
CA THR A 465 32.39 28.42 16.86
C THR A 465 33.44 29.48 16.45
N ALA A 466 34.10 29.34 15.29
CA ALA A 466 35.08 30.34 14.82
C ALA A 466 35.15 30.61 13.30
N ILE A 467 34.16 30.19 12.48
CA ILE A 467 34.11 30.57 11.05
C ILE A 467 32.70 31.00 10.65
N ASN A 468 32.55 32.28 10.26
CA ASN A 468 31.39 32.75 9.50
C ASN A 468 31.61 32.43 8.02
N ILE A 469 30.84 31.48 7.48
CA ILE A 469 30.83 31.16 6.04
C ILE A 469 29.57 31.78 5.43
N THR A 470 29.69 33.02 4.95
CA THR A 470 28.53 33.85 4.55
C THR A 470 27.78 33.31 3.31
N SER A 471 28.40 32.43 2.52
CA SER A 471 27.73 31.73 1.42
C SER A 471 28.42 30.40 1.07
N ALA A 472 27.86 29.28 1.53
CA ALA A 472 28.21 27.95 1.04
C ALA A 472 26.95 27.09 0.89
N THR A 473 26.66 26.66 -0.34
CA THR A 473 25.65 25.62 -0.60
C THR A 473 26.10 24.29 0.04
N PRO A 474 25.24 23.57 0.77
CA PRO A 474 25.67 22.51 1.67
C PRO A 474 25.98 21.18 0.96
N THR A 475 27.22 21.03 0.47
CA THR A 475 27.83 19.72 0.16
C THR A 475 28.91 19.37 1.17
N SER A 476 28.58 19.45 2.45
CA SER A 476 29.45 19.05 3.56
C SER A 476 29.60 17.54 3.62
N ALA A 477 30.67 17.01 2.99
CA ALA A 477 31.05 15.60 3.02
C ALA A 477 31.61 15.19 4.41
N GLY A 478 30.74 15.21 5.42
CA GLY A 478 31.02 14.72 6.76
C GLY A 478 30.37 13.35 7.01
N LEU A 479 30.88 12.63 8.02
CA LEU A 479 30.21 11.44 8.56
C LEU A 479 28.90 11.85 9.24
N VAL A 480 27.80 11.84 8.48
CA VAL A 480 26.45 12.06 9.01
C VAL A 480 26.12 10.91 9.96
N ARG A 481 25.82 11.23 11.23
CA ARG A 481 25.30 10.22 12.16
C ARG A 481 23.94 9.76 11.63
N LEU A 482 23.81 8.49 11.31
CA LEU A 482 22.59 7.91 10.74
C LEU A 482 21.48 7.84 11.79
N ALA A 483 20.22 7.93 11.33
CA ALA A 483 19.07 7.57 12.13
C ALA A 483 19.03 6.04 12.27
N ASP A 484 18.88 5.55 13.50
CA ASP A 484 18.59 4.14 13.76
C ASP A 484 17.15 3.81 13.36
N VAL A 485 16.89 2.54 13.06
CA VAL A 485 15.59 2.06 12.56
C VAL A 485 14.45 2.38 13.53
N SER A 486 14.71 2.39 14.84
CA SER A 486 13.73 2.71 15.88
C SER A 486 13.32 4.19 15.84
N ALA A 487 14.30 5.11 15.85
CA ALA A 487 14.05 6.55 15.73
C ALA A 487 13.37 6.94 14.40
N ALA A 488 13.69 6.25 13.30
CA ALA A 488 13.04 6.44 12.00
C ALA A 488 11.58 5.96 12.01
N LEU A 489 11.29 4.79 12.58
CA LEU A 489 9.91 4.27 12.76
C LEU A 489 9.06 5.17 13.67
N ALA A 490 9.67 5.75 14.71
CA ALA A 490 9.03 6.71 15.61
C ALA A 490 8.81 8.09 14.97
N GLY A 491 9.55 8.44 13.90
CA GLY A 491 9.49 9.76 13.26
C GLY A 491 10.08 10.90 14.11
N THR A 492 10.83 10.58 15.17
CA THR A 492 11.32 11.55 16.17
C THR A 492 12.65 12.20 15.80
N ASP A 493 13.41 11.64 14.85
CA ASP A 493 14.66 12.23 14.39
C ASP A 493 14.48 12.99 13.07
N THR A 494 14.49 14.31 13.16
CA THR A 494 14.34 15.24 12.03
C THR A 494 15.67 15.83 11.53
N GLN A 495 16.81 15.35 12.06
CA GLN A 495 18.13 15.96 11.82
C GLN A 495 19.16 15.00 11.23
N ARG A 496 18.90 13.68 11.24
CA ARG A 496 19.81 12.65 10.72
C ARG A 496 19.37 12.10 9.37
N ALA A 497 20.35 11.64 8.58
CA ALA A 497 20.06 10.87 7.37
C ALA A 497 19.54 9.48 7.73
N VAL A 498 18.46 9.06 7.06
CA VAL A 498 17.83 7.74 7.22
C VAL A 498 18.59 6.70 6.39
N THR A 499 18.85 5.51 6.93
CA THR A 499 19.52 4.42 6.19
C THR A 499 18.58 3.79 5.15
N PRO A 500 19.08 3.12 4.09
CA PRO A 500 18.22 2.37 3.18
C PRO A 500 17.35 1.32 3.88
N GLU A 501 17.89 0.68 4.93
CA GLU A 501 17.19 -0.26 5.81
C GLU A 501 16.06 0.41 6.59
N ALA A 502 16.31 1.56 7.21
CA ALA A 502 15.30 2.33 7.94
C ALA A 502 14.24 2.91 7.00
N SER A 503 14.61 3.37 5.81
CA SER A 503 13.68 3.79 4.75
C SER A 503 12.79 2.62 4.31
N TYR A 504 13.36 1.43 4.10
CA TYR A 504 12.58 0.22 3.82
C TYR A 504 11.64 -0.15 4.98
N ALA A 505 12.11 -0.10 6.23
CA ALA A 505 11.30 -0.39 7.42
C ALA A 505 10.11 0.58 7.59
N VAL A 506 10.28 1.86 7.18
CA VAL A 506 9.21 2.86 7.19
C VAL A 506 8.25 2.68 6.01
N MET A 507 8.76 2.44 4.78
CA MET A 507 7.96 2.44 3.54
C MET A 507 7.34 1.08 3.17
N SER A 508 7.82 -0.04 3.71
CA SER A 508 7.34 -1.39 3.37
C SER A 508 5.95 -1.75 3.92
N ARG A 509 5.40 -0.93 4.83
CA ARG A 509 4.09 -1.14 5.45
C ARG A 509 3.49 0.17 5.95
N VAL A 510 2.16 0.24 6.02
CA VAL A 510 1.46 1.24 6.83
C VAL A 510 1.83 0.97 8.30
N GLN A 511 2.38 1.96 9.00
CA GLN A 511 2.77 1.78 10.40
C GLN A 511 1.54 1.89 11.31
N GLN A 512 1.51 1.09 12.36
CA GLN A 512 0.39 1.02 13.30
C GLN A 512 0.60 1.97 14.48
N ASN A 513 -0.39 2.82 14.77
CA ASN A 513 -0.51 3.58 16.01
C ASN A 513 -1.72 3.03 16.80
N VAL A 514 -1.51 2.41 17.96
CA VAL A 514 -2.58 1.78 18.75
C VAL A 514 -3.11 2.77 19.79
N GLN A 515 -4.41 3.08 19.70
CA GLN A 515 -5.09 4.04 20.56
C GLN A 515 -6.24 3.36 21.32
N ALA A 516 -5.91 2.89 22.52
CA ALA A 516 -6.83 2.25 23.46
C ALA A 516 -7.51 3.24 24.44
N THR A 517 -7.31 4.54 24.26
CA THR A 517 -7.91 5.60 25.08
C THR A 517 -9.31 5.98 24.59
N THR A 518 -10.10 6.62 25.47
CA THR A 518 -11.43 7.17 25.13
C THR A 518 -11.34 8.49 24.34
N THR A 519 -10.16 9.10 24.21
CA THR A 519 -9.93 10.26 23.35
C THR A 519 -8.50 10.25 22.82
N TYR A 520 -8.34 10.54 21.54
CA TYR A 520 -7.06 10.76 20.87
C TYR A 520 -7.19 11.95 19.92
N THR A 521 -6.23 12.87 19.92
CA THR A 521 -6.16 13.96 18.91
C THR A 521 -5.07 13.61 17.93
N LEU A 522 -5.40 13.61 16.63
CA LEU A 522 -4.46 13.28 15.57
C LEU A 522 -3.29 14.28 15.55
N VAL A 523 -2.08 13.78 15.35
CA VAL A 523 -0.87 14.61 15.21
C VAL A 523 -0.30 14.48 13.80
N SER A 524 0.57 15.40 13.38
CA SER A 524 1.23 15.35 12.07
C SER A 524 2.08 14.08 11.86
N ALA A 525 2.47 13.39 12.94
CA ALA A 525 3.12 12.08 12.87
C ALA A 525 2.18 10.92 12.46
N ASP A 526 0.86 11.10 12.48
CA ASP A 526 -0.10 10.06 12.07
C ASP A 526 -0.23 9.91 10.54
N ILE A 527 0.32 10.83 9.76
CA ILE A 527 0.30 10.80 8.29
C ILE A 527 0.96 9.51 7.78
N GLY A 528 0.26 8.78 6.91
CA GLY A 528 0.72 7.50 6.36
C GLY A 528 0.70 6.33 7.36
N ARG A 529 0.16 6.54 8.57
CA ARG A 529 -0.06 5.50 9.59
C ARG A 529 -1.54 5.09 9.61
N HIS A 530 -1.84 4.00 10.32
CA HIS A 530 -3.21 3.68 10.71
C HIS A 530 -3.39 3.81 12.21
N ILE A 531 -4.49 4.44 12.63
CA ILE A 531 -4.95 4.47 14.01
C ILE A 531 -5.78 3.21 14.25
N LEU A 532 -5.32 2.36 15.17
CA LEU A 532 -6.03 1.15 15.60
C LEU A 532 -6.74 1.41 16.92
N HIS A 533 -8.06 1.32 16.92
CA HIS A 533 -8.83 1.11 18.15
C HIS A 533 -8.94 -0.42 18.39
N PRO A 534 -8.26 -0.97 19.40
CA PRO A 534 -8.09 -2.42 19.53
C PRO A 534 -9.29 -3.09 20.21
N THR A 535 -9.47 -4.39 20.01
CA THR A 535 -10.51 -5.22 20.68
C THR A 535 -10.49 -5.13 22.22
N SER A 536 -9.38 -4.74 22.83
CA SER A 536 -9.26 -4.51 24.28
C SER A 536 -9.87 -3.18 24.76
N ALA A 537 -10.12 -2.23 23.87
CA ALA A 537 -10.73 -0.94 24.19
C ALA A 537 -12.24 -0.99 23.89
N THR A 538 -13.03 -1.35 24.90
CA THR A 538 -14.49 -1.57 24.77
C THR A 538 -15.33 -0.31 25.05
N ALA A 539 -14.73 0.73 25.64
CA ALA A 539 -15.39 2.01 25.87
C ALA A 539 -15.45 2.84 24.58
N ALA A 540 -16.53 3.60 24.39
CA ALA A 540 -16.63 4.51 23.25
C ALA A 540 -15.50 5.55 23.27
N ALA A 541 -14.94 5.84 22.10
CA ALA A 541 -13.76 6.69 21.95
C ALA A 541 -13.96 7.80 20.91
N THR A 542 -13.23 8.91 21.06
CA THR A 542 -13.24 10.02 20.11
C THR A 542 -11.86 10.21 19.48
N ILE A 543 -11.76 10.11 18.16
CA ILE A 543 -10.59 10.51 17.38
C ILE A 543 -10.86 11.93 16.86
N ILE A 544 -10.13 12.91 17.37
CA ILE A 544 -10.28 14.32 17.01
C ILE A 544 -9.33 14.65 15.86
N ILE A 545 -9.91 15.08 14.74
CA ILE A 545 -9.19 15.82 13.70
C ILE A 545 -9.04 17.27 14.23
N PRO A 546 -7.82 17.71 14.59
CA PRO A 546 -7.61 19.04 15.13
C PRO A 546 -7.77 20.12 14.06
N SER A 547 -7.84 21.38 14.50
CA SER A 547 -7.84 22.52 13.58
C SER A 547 -6.54 22.59 12.79
N SER A 548 -6.61 22.88 11.50
CA SER A 548 -5.42 23.09 10.64
C SER A 548 -4.51 24.25 11.11
N ALA A 549 -5.01 25.13 11.98
CA ALA A 549 -4.21 26.17 12.65
C ALA A 549 -3.41 25.67 13.86
N SER A 550 -3.75 24.50 14.41
CA SER A 550 -3.14 23.90 15.61
C SER A 550 -2.21 22.73 15.30
N VAL A 551 -2.51 21.95 14.27
CA VAL A 551 -1.64 20.88 13.74
C VAL A 551 -1.68 20.97 12.22
N PHE A 552 -0.53 21.19 11.59
CA PHE A 552 -0.45 21.25 10.14
C PHE A 552 -0.50 19.85 9.53
N PHE A 553 -1.50 19.64 8.66
CA PHE A 553 -1.58 18.50 7.76
C PHE A 553 -1.51 19.02 6.30
N PRO A 554 -0.54 18.57 5.49
CA PRO A 554 -0.46 18.95 4.08
C PRO A 554 -1.65 18.40 3.28
N LEU A 555 -1.94 19.02 2.14
CA LEU A 555 -2.89 18.47 1.17
C LEU A 555 -2.43 17.08 0.72
N GLY A 556 -3.35 16.12 0.63
CA GLY A 556 -3.04 14.72 0.39
C GLY A 556 -2.53 13.96 1.62
N ALA A 557 -2.56 14.54 2.83
CA ALA A 557 -2.33 13.78 4.06
C ALA A 557 -3.42 12.70 4.23
N VAL A 558 -3.01 11.43 4.24
CA VAL A 558 -3.88 10.25 4.41
C VAL A 558 -3.62 9.61 5.77
N ILE A 559 -4.70 9.25 6.48
CA ILE A 559 -4.66 8.49 7.73
C ILE A 559 -5.76 7.41 7.67
N THR A 560 -5.40 6.16 7.92
CA THR A 560 -6.38 5.05 8.00
C THR A 560 -6.85 4.87 9.45
N LEU A 561 -8.12 4.55 9.65
CA LEU A 561 -8.76 4.35 10.94
C LEU A 561 -9.36 2.94 10.97
N ILE A 562 -9.00 2.13 11.97
CA ILE A 562 -9.44 0.74 12.10
C ILE A 562 -10.09 0.58 13.48
N ASN A 563 -11.37 0.21 13.49
CA ASN A 563 -12.08 -0.20 14.70
C ASN A 563 -12.24 -1.72 14.69
N GLN A 564 -11.57 -2.43 15.61
CA GLN A 564 -11.56 -3.90 15.61
C GLN A 564 -12.90 -4.51 16.08
N VAL A 565 -13.09 -5.81 15.78
CA VAL A 565 -14.20 -6.60 16.33
C VAL A 565 -14.27 -6.44 17.86
N SER A 566 -15.48 -6.23 18.39
CA SER A 566 -15.80 -6.08 19.81
C SER A 566 -15.16 -4.89 20.54
N ALA A 567 -14.49 -3.97 19.83
CA ALA A 567 -14.05 -2.70 20.38
C ALA A 567 -15.22 -1.69 20.51
N GLY A 568 -15.00 -0.59 21.23
CA GLY A 568 -15.98 0.47 21.44
C GLY A 568 -16.30 1.26 20.17
N THR A 569 -17.44 1.94 20.15
CA THR A 569 -17.80 2.82 19.03
C THR A 569 -16.86 4.02 18.96
N VAL A 570 -16.24 4.26 17.80
CA VAL A 570 -15.30 5.38 17.59
C VAL A 570 -16.01 6.53 16.88
N THR A 571 -15.97 7.73 17.46
CA THR A 571 -16.42 8.97 16.81
C THR A 571 -15.20 9.70 16.23
N VAL A 572 -15.18 9.91 14.92
CA VAL A 572 -14.27 10.85 14.25
C VAL A 572 -14.88 12.24 14.37
N SER A 573 -14.30 13.07 15.24
CA SER A 573 -14.77 14.41 15.53
C SER A 573 -13.96 15.47 14.78
N ILE A 574 -14.63 16.50 14.29
CA ILE A 574 -14.03 17.70 13.70
C ILE A 574 -14.81 18.93 14.19
N THR A 575 -14.22 20.13 14.17
CA THR A 575 -14.88 21.32 14.75
C THR A 575 -14.68 22.61 13.98
N THR A 576 -13.45 22.92 13.54
CA THR A 576 -13.18 24.11 12.70
C THR A 576 -13.17 23.79 11.21
N ASP A 577 -12.68 22.61 10.88
CA ASP A 577 -12.52 22.10 9.52
C ASP A 577 -13.76 21.27 9.14
N THR A 578 -14.05 21.13 7.85
CA THR A 578 -15.16 20.32 7.34
C THR A 578 -14.71 18.90 7.04
N LEU A 579 -15.32 17.90 7.69
CA LEU A 579 -15.24 16.50 7.26
C LEU A 579 -16.43 16.18 6.36
N VAL A 580 -16.18 15.62 5.18
CA VAL A 580 -17.19 15.23 4.17
C VAL A 580 -17.22 13.72 4.00
N PHE A 581 -18.39 13.10 4.02
CA PHE A 581 -18.54 11.67 3.76
C PHE A 581 -18.59 11.40 2.25
N ALA A 582 -17.69 10.57 1.75
CA ALA A 582 -17.55 10.31 0.32
C ALA A 582 -18.72 9.56 -0.32
N ASN A 583 -19.59 8.93 0.48
CA ASN A 583 -20.71 8.13 -0.02
C ASN A 583 -21.93 8.97 -0.41
N ASP A 584 -22.16 10.12 0.24
CA ASP A 584 -23.38 10.93 0.09
C ASP A 584 -23.15 12.46 0.11
N GLY A 585 -21.92 12.92 0.35
CA GLY A 585 -21.56 14.35 0.42
C GLY A 585 -21.99 15.06 1.71
N THR A 586 -22.56 14.35 2.68
CA THR A 586 -22.93 14.93 3.98
C THR A 586 -21.69 15.34 4.79
N THR A 587 -21.83 16.27 5.74
CA THR A 587 -20.70 16.83 6.51
C THR A 587 -20.75 16.51 8.01
N GLY A 588 -19.66 16.82 8.73
CA GLY A 588 -19.59 16.78 10.21
C GLY A 588 -18.95 15.51 10.79
N ASN A 589 -19.15 15.28 12.09
CA ASN A 589 -18.61 14.11 12.80
C ASN A 589 -19.12 12.78 12.22
N ARG A 590 -18.29 11.74 12.19
CA ARG A 590 -18.67 10.40 11.69
C ARG A 590 -18.38 9.31 12.71
N THR A 591 -19.18 8.26 12.67
CA THR A 591 -19.14 7.13 13.60
C THR A 591 -18.62 5.89 12.90
N LEU A 592 -17.67 5.20 13.53
CA LEU A 592 -17.10 3.92 13.10
C LEU A 592 -17.57 2.85 14.09
N ALA A 593 -18.56 2.05 13.69
CA ALA A 593 -19.06 0.94 14.50
C ALA A 593 -18.17 -0.31 14.33
N ALA A 594 -17.87 -1.03 15.42
CA ALA A 594 -17.03 -2.22 15.37
C ALA A 594 -17.72 -3.39 14.63
N PRO A 595 -17.07 -4.07 13.65
CA PRO A 595 -15.79 -3.73 13.03
C PRO A 595 -15.95 -2.71 11.87
N ALA A 596 -15.03 -1.73 11.82
CA ALA A 596 -14.98 -0.73 10.74
C ALA A 596 -13.55 -0.51 10.25
N LEU A 597 -13.42 -0.14 8.97
CA LEU A 597 -12.19 0.39 8.39
C LEU A 597 -12.55 1.58 7.52
N ALA A 598 -11.96 2.73 7.84
CA ALA A 598 -12.12 3.98 7.12
C ALA A 598 -10.76 4.61 6.80
N THR A 599 -10.75 5.50 5.82
CA THR A 599 -9.60 6.35 5.50
C THR A 599 -10.06 7.79 5.45
N ILE A 600 -9.33 8.68 6.12
CA ILE A 600 -9.48 10.12 6.00
C ILE A 600 -8.35 10.70 5.13
N ILE A 601 -8.70 11.70 4.31
CA ILE A 601 -7.74 12.40 3.44
C ILE A 601 -7.98 13.91 3.48
N LYS A 602 -6.91 14.70 3.66
CA LYS A 602 -6.94 16.16 3.59
C LYS A 602 -7.02 16.59 2.12
N VAL A 603 -8.13 17.22 1.72
CA VAL A 603 -8.38 17.59 0.30
C VAL A 603 -8.27 19.11 0.05
N ASP A 604 -8.56 19.93 1.06
CA ASP A 604 -8.33 21.38 1.05
C ASP A 604 -7.86 21.85 2.43
N THR A 605 -7.25 23.02 2.48
CA THR A 605 -6.87 23.82 3.65
C THR A 605 -7.89 23.75 4.80
N GLY A 606 -9.19 23.80 4.52
CA GLY A 606 -10.27 23.64 5.49
C GLY A 606 -11.09 22.35 5.40
N GLN A 607 -10.73 21.38 4.54
CA GLN A 607 -11.58 20.22 4.23
C GLN A 607 -10.85 18.87 4.27
N TRP A 608 -11.50 17.88 4.87
CA TRP A 608 -11.16 16.47 4.86
C TRP A 608 -12.30 15.66 4.21
N MET A 609 -11.98 14.55 3.55
CA MET A 609 -12.95 13.53 3.15
C MET A 609 -12.73 12.25 3.95
N ILE A 610 -13.82 11.51 4.24
CA ILE A 610 -13.80 10.16 4.82
C ILE A 610 -14.55 9.17 3.93
N SER A 611 -14.00 7.98 3.77
CA SER A 611 -14.67 6.83 3.15
C SER A 611 -14.31 5.55 3.91
N GLY A 612 -15.23 4.58 4.00
CA GLY A 612 -14.97 3.35 4.74
C GLY A 612 -16.18 2.42 4.88
N ALA A 613 -15.90 1.17 5.22
CA ALA A 613 -16.91 0.21 5.66
C ALA A 613 -17.17 0.39 7.16
N GLY A 614 -18.44 0.44 7.56
CA GLY A 614 -18.85 0.69 8.95
C GLY A 614 -18.79 2.16 9.37
N VAL A 615 -18.66 3.10 8.42
CA VAL A 615 -18.78 4.55 8.64
C VAL A 615 -20.24 4.99 8.47
N THR A 616 -20.73 5.80 9.41
CA THR A 616 -22.04 6.47 9.38
C THR A 616 -21.94 7.91 9.86
#